data_AF-M5VN30-F1
#
_entry.id   AF-M5VN30-F1
#
_cell.length_a   1.000
_cell.length_b   1.000
_cell.length_c   1.000
_cell.angle_alpha   90.00
_cell.angle_beta   90.00
_cell.angle_gamma   90.00
#
_symmetry.space_group_name_H-M   'P 1'
#
loop_
_entity.id
_entity.type
_entity.pdbx_description
1 polymer ?
#
loop_
_entity_poly.entity_id
_entity_poly.type
_entity_poly.pdbx_seq_one_letter_code
_entity_poly.pdbx_strand_id
1 'polypeptide(L)'
;MSEALFLAYQNLGDYLSLSSWFPCFTLKKLLLQLRESSDKKRKQYDNQTSSCFEYSSSSGWQRVHEDIMEMIVRRLSLRDRIRTGLACKSWNSVCMRGHIRGAQEAPWLVLPQDPNCKYMSVTNLADGKVHKLRLPKRIHGSRFYGSSRGWLIMIQEKRLNSKMFLFNPVSGALCQLPPLATIPSFKEFVETEWDLCGTSFFFNHIVLSTSDINNSECMVAAIFDNLQVLVMCRPGDKTWSGFQVLDENEHHCQLLFSSTGKLYSLAISYIKSELIQPRTIKFGDVEVELILVYDNADWIVSDIEYHNDYKISLNGEYESFLFESTNNEVLVIHQTKDVFEIRRSVDDEDDEELELELEGGNHQDGDDEEHNMQEESDDELEEGDTDYDDYQYFRTAGFEVYKIDPETGDFLKEQSLGDQTLFLSSHGSFSLRASDFIELDRNNIYFATNGIDPFNVHKPFTTREIGIFCLDNERVERSFPSVQESMGSRMSWFTPSL
;
A
#
# COMPACT_ATOMS: atom_id res chain seq x y z
N MET A 1 -5.98 46.70 -4.51
CA MET A 1 -6.34 45.78 -3.41
C MET A 1 -5.87 44.35 -3.68
N SER A 2 -5.90 43.86 -4.93
CA SER A 2 -5.49 42.48 -5.27
C SER A 2 -3.99 42.19 -5.18
N GLU A 3 -3.07 43.09 -5.54
CA GLU A 3 -1.62 42.84 -5.44
C GLU A 3 -1.10 42.75 -3.99
N ALA A 4 -1.64 43.57 -3.08
CA ALA A 4 -1.24 43.52 -1.67
C ALA A 4 -1.83 42.30 -0.93
N LEU A 5 -2.98 41.79 -1.40
CA LEU A 5 -3.53 40.50 -0.96
C LEU A 5 -2.72 39.36 -1.58
N PHE A 6 -2.31 39.45 -2.84
CA PHE A 6 -1.48 38.45 -3.50
C PHE A 6 -0.15 38.22 -2.76
N LEU A 7 0.58 39.29 -2.41
CA LEU A 7 1.83 39.20 -1.67
C LEU A 7 1.67 38.71 -0.22
N ALA A 8 0.55 39.03 0.44
CA ALA A 8 0.28 38.57 1.81
C ALA A 8 -0.07 37.07 1.88
N TYR A 9 -0.63 36.51 0.81
CA TYR A 9 -1.02 35.10 0.73
C TYR A 9 0.06 34.21 0.07
N GLN A 10 1.02 34.79 -0.64
CA GLN A 10 2.13 34.05 -1.28
C GLN A 10 3.02 33.34 -0.24
N ASN A 11 3.21 33.96 0.92
CA ASN A 11 4.06 33.44 2.00
C ASN A 11 3.27 32.68 3.08
N LEU A 12 1.96 32.47 2.91
CA LEU A 12 1.11 31.83 3.92
C LEU A 12 1.42 30.34 4.08
N GLY A 13 1.86 29.67 3.01
CA GLY A 13 2.31 28.27 3.05
C GLY A 13 3.57 28.10 3.90
N ASP A 14 4.55 28.98 3.72
CA ASP A 14 5.82 28.96 4.46
C ASP A 14 5.63 29.30 5.95
N TYR A 15 4.65 30.17 6.26
CA TYR A 15 4.31 30.50 7.65
C TYR A 15 3.59 29.36 8.40
N LEU A 16 2.89 28.47 7.69
CA LEU A 16 2.17 27.34 8.28
C LEU A 16 3.03 26.07 8.37
N SER A 17 4.02 25.91 7.48
CA SER A 17 4.98 24.79 7.52
C SER A 17 6.01 24.91 8.66
N LEU A 18 6.34 26.14 9.10
CA LEU A 18 7.35 26.39 10.14
C LEU A 18 6.86 26.25 11.60
N SER A 19 5.55 26.07 11.85
CA SER A 19 5.02 26.01 13.24
C SER A 19 4.68 24.58 13.68
N SER A 20 5.70 23.81 14.05
CA SER A 20 5.55 22.46 14.62
C SER A 20 5.07 22.43 16.08
N TRP A 21 4.88 23.59 16.73
CA TRP A 21 4.34 23.71 18.09
C TRP A 21 3.19 24.75 18.13
N PHE A 22 1.98 24.30 18.53
CA PHE A 22 0.74 25.07 18.79
C PHE A 22 -0.08 25.61 17.58
N PRO A 23 -0.95 24.79 16.95
CA PRO A 23 -1.63 25.15 15.68
C PRO A 23 -2.83 26.12 15.80
N CYS A 24 -3.61 26.08 16.89
CA CYS A 24 -4.86 26.88 16.97
C CYS A 24 -4.61 28.36 17.31
N PHE A 25 -3.46 28.68 17.91
CA PHE A 25 -3.15 30.05 18.32
C PHE A 25 -2.60 30.87 17.16
N THR A 26 -1.80 30.28 16.27
CA THR A 26 -1.17 30.95 15.12
C THR A 26 -2.18 31.33 14.05
N LEU A 27 -3.10 30.44 13.64
CA LEU A 27 -4.11 30.78 12.63
C LEU A 27 -5.06 31.88 13.11
N LYS A 28 -5.49 31.81 14.38
CA LYS A 28 -6.34 32.84 15.00
C LYS A 28 -5.60 34.17 15.15
N LYS A 29 -4.32 34.14 15.52
CA LYS A 29 -3.48 35.35 15.64
C LYS A 29 -3.16 35.96 14.28
N LEU A 30 -2.92 35.14 13.26
CA LEU A 30 -2.74 35.55 11.86
C LEU A 30 -4.03 36.17 11.30
N LEU A 31 -5.19 35.54 11.52
CA LEU A 31 -6.49 36.10 11.14
C LEU A 31 -6.84 37.36 11.92
N LEU A 32 -6.44 37.48 13.20
CA LEU A 32 -6.56 38.71 13.98
C LEU A 32 -5.62 39.81 13.47
N GLN A 33 -4.39 39.48 13.06
CA GLN A 33 -3.45 40.44 12.46
C GLN A 33 -3.89 40.89 11.07
N LEU A 34 -4.46 39.99 10.27
CA LEU A 34 -5.09 40.32 8.98
C LEU A 34 -6.36 41.16 9.19
N ARG A 35 -7.13 40.91 10.25
CA ARG A 35 -8.25 41.75 10.69
C ARG A 35 -7.77 43.13 11.14
N GLU A 36 -6.72 43.24 11.94
CA GLU A 36 -6.17 44.54 12.36
C GLU A 36 -5.57 45.32 11.18
N SER A 37 -4.94 44.64 10.21
CA SER A 37 -4.41 45.25 8.99
C SER A 37 -5.53 45.74 8.06
N SER A 38 -6.62 44.99 7.94
CA SER A 38 -7.81 45.40 7.19
C SER A 38 -8.63 46.48 7.91
N ASP A 39 -8.77 46.44 9.24
CA ASP A 39 -9.41 47.48 10.05
C ASP A 39 -8.59 48.78 10.06
N LYS A 40 -7.24 48.71 10.04
CA LYS A 40 -6.37 49.89 9.87
C LYS A 40 -6.51 50.50 8.47
N LYS A 41 -6.66 49.69 7.42
CA LYS A 41 -6.96 50.17 6.06
C LYS A 41 -8.38 50.72 5.93
N ARG A 42 -9.37 50.13 6.63
CA ARG A 42 -10.76 50.64 6.70
C ARG A 42 -10.85 51.99 7.40
N LYS A 43 -10.17 52.16 8.54
CA LYS A 43 -10.09 53.47 9.23
C LYS A 43 -9.40 54.57 8.41
N GLN A 44 -8.56 54.20 7.44
CA GLN A 44 -7.94 55.15 6.52
C GLN A 44 -8.89 55.57 5.37
N TYR A 45 -9.93 54.77 5.08
CA TYR A 45 -10.99 55.07 4.11
C TYR A 45 -12.27 55.66 4.74
N ASP A 46 -12.56 55.34 6.01
CA ASP A 46 -13.76 55.81 6.74
C ASP A 46 -13.70 57.29 7.19
N ASN A 47 -12.59 58.00 6.93
CA ASN A 47 -12.57 59.47 7.01
C ASN A 47 -13.27 60.15 5.82
N GLN A 48 -13.82 59.39 4.87
CA GLN A 48 -14.61 59.91 3.75
C GLN A 48 -15.82 59.02 3.41
N THR A 49 -16.67 58.69 4.38
CA THR A 49 -18.14 58.53 4.19
C THR A 49 -18.78 58.02 5.47
N SER A 50 -19.59 58.85 6.11
CA SER A 50 -20.43 58.45 7.24
C SER A 50 -21.81 58.06 6.72
N SER A 51 -22.20 56.80 6.85
CA SER A 51 -23.61 56.38 6.83
C SER A 51 -23.79 54.96 7.36
N CYS A 52 -24.75 54.83 8.27
CA CYS A 52 -25.09 53.68 9.09
C CYS A 52 -25.37 52.39 8.30
N PHE A 53 -24.79 51.26 8.76
CA PHE A 53 -25.45 49.97 8.73
C PHE A 53 -25.12 49.18 10.01
N GLU A 54 -26.17 48.80 10.74
CA GLU A 54 -26.11 47.91 11.90
C GLU A 54 -25.50 46.55 11.48
N TYR A 55 -24.35 46.21 12.07
CA TYR A 55 -23.74 44.89 11.87
C TYR A 55 -24.32 43.90 12.88
N SER A 56 -25.10 42.94 12.39
CA SER A 56 -25.39 41.72 13.14
C SER A 56 -24.10 40.91 13.30
N SER A 57 -23.83 40.50 14.54
CA SER A 57 -22.61 39.80 14.94
C SER A 57 -22.65 38.32 14.59
N SER A 58 -22.76 37.98 13.31
CA SER A 58 -22.44 36.62 12.82
C SER A 58 -21.07 36.63 12.15
N SER A 59 -20.09 36.05 12.83
CA SER A 59 -18.72 35.73 12.40
C SER A 59 -18.46 35.66 10.88
N GLY A 60 -18.01 36.78 10.29
CA GLY A 60 -17.71 36.88 8.84
C GLY A 60 -16.58 35.97 8.33
N TRP A 61 -15.78 35.38 9.23
CA TRP A 61 -14.72 34.44 8.87
C TRP A 61 -15.25 33.09 8.36
N GLN A 62 -16.50 32.73 8.66
CA GLN A 62 -17.13 31.50 8.16
C GLN A 62 -17.62 31.61 6.70
N ARG A 63 -17.53 32.80 6.09
CA ARG A 63 -17.99 33.12 4.74
C ARG A 63 -16.86 33.61 3.83
N VAL A 64 -15.68 32.98 3.93
CA VAL A 64 -14.62 33.18 2.91
C VAL A 64 -15.18 32.70 1.57
N HIS A 65 -15.00 33.50 0.50
CA HIS A 65 -15.46 33.15 -0.83
C HIS A 65 -14.84 31.82 -1.30
N GLU A 66 -15.59 31.01 -2.03
CA GLU A 66 -15.16 29.66 -2.42
C GLU A 66 -13.84 29.70 -3.20
N ASP A 67 -13.68 30.64 -4.14
CA ASP A 67 -12.45 30.78 -4.94
C ASP A 67 -11.19 30.98 -4.08
N ILE A 68 -11.30 31.75 -3.00
CA ILE A 68 -10.17 31.99 -2.07
C ILE A 68 -9.90 30.72 -1.27
N MET A 69 -10.94 30.06 -0.76
CA MET A 69 -10.79 28.79 -0.06
C MET A 69 -10.18 27.73 -0.96
N GLU A 70 -10.55 27.69 -2.23
CA GLU A 70 -9.99 26.77 -3.22
C GLU A 70 -8.50 27.06 -3.47
N MET A 71 -8.10 28.34 -3.59
CA MET A 71 -6.68 28.72 -3.66
C MET A 71 -5.88 28.31 -2.42
N ILE A 72 -6.49 28.40 -1.23
CA ILE A 72 -5.88 27.95 0.02
C ILE A 72 -5.75 26.43 0.01
N VAL A 73 -6.84 25.71 -0.26
CA VAL A 73 -6.90 24.24 -0.26
C VAL A 73 -5.87 23.64 -1.21
N ARG A 74 -5.61 24.27 -2.37
CA ARG A 74 -4.56 23.85 -3.32
C ARG A 74 -3.14 23.86 -2.75
N ARG A 75 -2.89 24.61 -1.68
CA ARG A 75 -1.58 24.74 -1.03
C ARG A 75 -1.48 23.98 0.28
N LEU A 76 -2.59 23.45 0.77
CA LEU A 76 -2.61 22.68 2.00
C LEU A 76 -2.17 21.25 1.73
N SER A 77 -1.35 20.72 2.63
CA SER A 77 -1.19 19.28 2.81
C SER A 77 -2.57 18.64 3.03
N LEU A 78 -2.72 17.36 2.70
CA LEU A 78 -3.94 16.62 2.96
C LEU A 78 -4.33 16.66 4.45
N ARG A 79 -3.34 16.53 5.33
CA ARG A 79 -3.51 16.66 6.78
C ARG A 79 -4.10 18.01 7.17
N ASP A 80 -3.55 19.11 6.66
CA ASP A 80 -4.02 20.46 6.99
C ASP A 80 -5.34 20.78 6.30
N ARG A 81 -5.60 20.19 5.13
CA ARG A 81 -6.87 20.26 4.44
C ARG A 81 -7.99 19.60 5.23
N ILE A 82 -7.77 18.38 5.75
CA ILE A 82 -8.72 17.70 6.64
C ILE A 82 -8.99 18.58 7.87
N ARG A 83 -7.94 19.07 8.54
CA ARG A 83 -8.07 19.94 9.71
C ARG A 83 -8.83 21.23 9.41
N THR A 84 -8.58 21.84 8.26
CA THR A 84 -9.28 23.05 7.80
C THR A 84 -10.75 22.76 7.54
N GLY A 85 -11.06 21.60 6.96
CA GLY A 85 -12.43 21.12 6.76
C GLY A 85 -13.19 20.91 8.08
N LEU A 86 -12.52 20.69 9.21
CA LEU A 86 -13.18 20.56 10.52
C LEU A 86 -13.61 21.92 11.12
N ALA A 87 -13.17 23.05 10.56
CA ALA A 87 -13.42 24.36 11.14
C ALA A 87 -14.89 24.82 11.00
N CYS A 88 -15.50 24.62 9.83
CA CYS A 88 -16.92 24.90 9.59
C CYS A 88 -17.46 24.19 8.34
N LYS A 89 -18.80 24.06 8.23
CA LYS A 89 -19.47 23.37 7.11
C LYS A 89 -19.15 23.97 5.73
N SER A 90 -19.03 25.30 5.64
CA SER A 90 -18.69 25.97 4.37
C SER A 90 -17.29 25.61 3.89
N TRP A 91 -16.30 25.65 4.79
CA TRP A 91 -14.92 25.28 4.45
C TRP A 91 -14.81 23.78 4.17
N ASN A 92 -15.53 22.94 4.93
CA ASN A 92 -15.61 21.52 4.65
C ASN A 92 -16.10 21.25 3.22
N SER A 93 -17.15 21.95 2.77
CA SER A 93 -17.69 21.78 1.42
C SER A 93 -16.65 22.04 0.32
N VAL A 94 -15.71 22.97 0.52
CA VAL A 94 -14.61 23.22 -0.43
C VAL A 94 -13.47 22.23 -0.22
N CYS A 95 -13.09 21.96 1.03
CA CYS A 95 -12.01 21.04 1.38
C CYS A 95 -12.30 19.61 0.93
N MET A 96 -13.55 19.16 0.86
CA MET A 96 -13.86 17.78 0.45
C MET A 96 -14.11 17.61 -1.06
N ARG A 97 -13.94 18.66 -1.88
CA ARG A 97 -14.07 18.57 -3.34
C ARG A 97 -12.86 17.85 -3.95
N GLY A 98 -13.06 16.64 -4.48
CA GLY A 98 -12.00 15.84 -5.10
C GLY A 98 -11.32 16.49 -6.30
N HIS A 99 -12.03 17.34 -7.06
CA HIS A 99 -11.44 18.06 -8.22
C HIS A 99 -10.47 19.17 -7.81
N ILE A 100 -10.55 19.68 -6.58
CA ILE A 100 -9.57 20.62 -6.05
C ILE A 100 -8.43 19.76 -5.51
N ARG A 101 -7.31 19.63 -6.22
CA ARG A 101 -6.13 18.92 -5.72
C ARG A 101 -5.40 19.78 -4.68
N GLY A 102 -5.04 19.18 -3.55
CA GLY A 102 -4.20 19.84 -2.53
C GLY A 102 -2.72 19.77 -2.92
N ALA A 103 -1.85 20.19 -2.01
CA ALA A 103 -0.44 19.82 -2.12
C ALA A 103 -0.34 18.29 -2.10
N GLN A 104 0.47 17.71 -3.00
CA GLN A 104 0.68 16.27 -3.01
C GLN A 104 1.41 15.88 -1.71
N GLU A 105 0.93 14.84 -1.03
CA GLU A 105 1.63 14.27 0.13
C GLU A 105 2.33 12.99 -0.30
N ALA A 106 3.56 12.80 0.18
CA ALA A 106 4.28 11.55 -0.01
C ALA A 106 3.42 10.36 0.47
N PRO A 107 3.54 9.20 -0.19
CA PRO A 107 2.83 7.99 0.23
C PRO A 107 3.03 7.66 1.71
N TRP A 108 2.00 7.08 2.28
CA TRP A 108 2.04 6.56 3.63
C TRP A 108 2.27 5.05 3.57
N LEU A 109 3.05 4.53 4.50
CA LEU A 109 3.17 3.11 4.76
C LEU A 109 2.22 2.74 5.90
N VAL A 110 1.24 1.88 5.63
CA VAL A 110 0.43 1.25 6.68
C VAL A 110 1.30 0.24 7.39
N LEU A 111 1.40 0.37 8.71
CA LEU A 111 2.14 -0.56 9.56
C LEU A 111 1.22 -1.70 10.05
N PRO A 112 1.80 -2.85 10.44
CA PRO A 112 1.07 -3.96 11.04
C PRO A 112 0.19 -3.49 12.20
N GLN A 113 -1.02 -4.02 12.29
CA GLN A 113 -2.02 -3.60 13.27
C GLN A 113 -2.42 -4.74 14.19
N ASP A 114 -2.48 -4.45 15.49
CA ASP A 114 -3.13 -5.33 16.46
C ASP A 114 -4.63 -5.48 16.09
N PRO A 115 -5.15 -6.73 16.03
CA PRO A 115 -6.54 -7.03 15.68
C PRO A 115 -7.60 -6.29 16.52
N ASN A 116 -7.26 -5.84 17.74
CA ASN A 116 -8.17 -5.18 18.68
C ASN A 116 -8.01 -3.65 18.73
N CYS A 117 -7.25 -3.07 17.80
CA CYS A 117 -6.99 -1.64 17.81
C CYS A 117 -8.16 -0.79 17.27
N LYS A 118 -8.30 0.42 17.87
CA LYS A 118 -9.23 1.48 17.43
C LYS A 118 -8.56 2.46 16.46
N TYR A 119 -7.30 2.22 16.16
CA TYR A 119 -6.42 3.08 15.39
C TYR A 119 -5.62 2.24 14.41
N MET A 120 -5.27 2.86 13.29
CA MET A 120 -4.34 2.36 12.30
C MET A 120 -3.04 3.16 12.40
N SER A 121 -1.90 2.48 12.50
CA SER A 121 -0.59 3.11 12.51
C SER A 121 -0.11 3.30 11.08
N VAL A 122 0.33 4.51 10.76
CA VAL A 122 0.89 4.85 9.44
C VAL A 122 2.17 5.66 9.64
N THR A 123 3.15 5.47 8.78
CA THR A 123 4.33 6.34 8.71
C THR A 123 4.39 7.00 7.34
N ASN A 124 4.98 8.18 7.24
CA ASN A 124 5.29 8.79 5.95
C ASN A 124 6.81 8.88 5.76
N LEU A 125 7.23 8.99 4.50
CA LEU A 125 8.66 9.14 4.17
C LEU A 125 9.24 10.49 4.62
N ALA A 126 8.41 11.52 4.72
CA ALA A 126 8.86 12.89 4.93
C ALA A 126 9.29 13.22 6.36
N ASP A 127 8.60 12.70 7.37
CA ASP A 127 8.90 12.96 8.78
C ASP A 127 9.37 11.72 9.55
N GLY A 128 9.26 10.52 8.96
CA GLY A 128 9.68 9.26 9.55
C GLY A 128 8.96 8.90 10.84
N LYS A 129 7.85 9.57 11.17
CA LYS A 129 7.12 9.37 12.42
C LYS A 129 5.92 8.47 12.22
N VAL A 130 5.65 7.64 13.22
CA VAL A 130 4.43 6.86 13.30
C VAL A 130 3.26 7.74 13.77
N HIS A 131 2.28 7.90 12.89
CA HIS A 131 1.01 8.58 13.14
C HIS A 131 -0.10 7.56 13.38
N LYS A 132 -1.08 7.91 14.22
CA LYS A 132 -2.26 7.07 14.50
C LYS A 132 -3.51 7.65 13.86
N LEU A 133 -4.05 6.96 12.86
CA LEU A 133 -5.34 7.24 12.24
C LEU A 133 -6.47 6.61 13.05
N ARG A 134 -7.44 7.41 13.47
CA ARG A 134 -8.59 6.89 14.22
C ARG A 134 -9.59 6.23 13.29
N LEU A 135 -9.91 4.96 13.54
CA LEU A 135 -10.89 4.23 12.77
C LEU A 135 -12.34 4.57 13.20
N PRO A 136 -13.30 4.63 12.26
CA PRO A 136 -14.72 4.70 12.57
C PRO A 136 -15.18 3.54 13.46
N LYS A 137 -16.12 3.80 14.39
CA LYS A 137 -16.63 2.80 15.33
C LYS A 137 -17.15 1.51 14.67
N ARG A 138 -17.72 1.63 13.46
CA ARG A 138 -18.30 0.50 12.72
C ARG A 138 -17.24 -0.53 12.28
N ILE A 139 -15.98 -0.09 12.11
CA ILE A 139 -14.87 -0.94 11.68
C ILE A 139 -13.82 -1.12 12.79
N HIS A 140 -14.16 -0.87 14.06
CA HIS A 140 -13.28 -1.21 15.17
C HIS A 140 -13.02 -2.72 15.19
N GLY A 141 -11.75 -3.08 15.39
CA GLY A 141 -11.27 -4.46 15.33
C GLY A 141 -11.29 -5.08 13.93
N SER A 142 -11.27 -4.26 12.88
CA SER A 142 -11.09 -4.78 11.51
C SER A 142 -9.61 -4.82 11.17
N ARG A 143 -9.19 -5.86 10.45
CA ARG A 143 -7.85 -5.98 9.89
C ARG A 143 -7.75 -5.27 8.54
N PHE A 144 -6.55 -4.80 8.23
CA PHE A 144 -6.21 -4.17 6.96
C PHE A 144 -5.76 -5.23 5.95
N TYR A 145 -6.26 -5.15 4.72
CA TYR A 145 -6.04 -6.13 3.66
C TYR A 145 -5.43 -5.57 2.37
N GLY A 146 -5.14 -4.28 2.33
CA GLY A 146 -4.58 -3.62 1.16
C GLY A 146 -5.24 -2.28 0.86
N SER A 147 -4.79 -1.63 -0.21
CA SER A 147 -5.32 -0.35 -0.64
C SER A 147 -5.53 -0.30 -2.14
N SER A 148 -6.52 0.48 -2.60
CA SER A 148 -6.71 0.73 -4.02
C SER A 148 -7.40 2.08 -4.24
N ARG A 149 -6.81 2.91 -5.10
CA ARG A 149 -7.32 4.24 -5.49
C ARG A 149 -7.78 5.12 -4.32
N GLY A 150 -6.97 5.19 -3.25
CA GLY A 150 -7.25 6.00 -2.06
C GLY A 150 -8.15 5.36 -1.00
N TRP A 151 -8.64 4.14 -1.26
CA TRP A 151 -9.48 3.38 -0.33
C TRP A 151 -8.68 2.27 0.33
N LEU A 152 -8.82 2.15 1.65
CA LEU A 152 -8.29 1.06 2.45
C LEU A 152 -9.31 -0.07 2.50
N ILE A 153 -8.84 -1.30 2.33
CA ILE A 153 -9.67 -2.50 2.43
C ILE A 153 -9.57 -3.05 3.85
N MET A 154 -10.72 -3.08 4.52
CA MET A 154 -10.84 -3.45 5.92
C MET A 154 -11.81 -4.63 6.07
N ILE A 155 -11.40 -5.69 6.74
CA ILE A 155 -12.29 -6.83 7.03
C ILE A 155 -12.47 -6.99 8.52
N GLN A 156 -13.72 -6.96 8.96
CA GLN A 156 -14.11 -7.34 10.31
C GLN A 156 -14.42 -8.84 10.33
N GLU A 157 -13.49 -9.62 10.86
CA GLU A 157 -13.55 -11.07 10.87
C GLU A 157 -14.56 -11.60 11.90
N LYS A 158 -15.54 -12.38 11.44
CA LYS A 158 -16.60 -13.03 12.24
C LYS A 158 -17.09 -14.34 11.60
N ARG A 159 -16.18 -15.23 11.17
CA ARG A 159 -16.49 -16.47 10.40
C ARG A 159 -17.44 -16.16 9.23
N LEU A 160 -18.57 -16.84 9.12
CA LEU A 160 -19.59 -16.60 8.09
C LEU A 160 -20.19 -15.17 8.11
N ASN A 161 -20.10 -14.47 9.24
CA ASN A 161 -20.62 -13.10 9.39
C ASN A 161 -19.56 -12.02 9.16
N SER A 162 -18.41 -12.39 8.59
CA SER A 162 -17.33 -11.44 8.27
C SER A 162 -17.82 -10.36 7.32
N LYS A 163 -17.38 -9.12 7.57
CA LYS A 163 -17.81 -7.94 6.81
C LYS A 163 -16.62 -7.22 6.22
N MET A 164 -16.73 -6.89 4.93
CA MET A 164 -15.71 -6.18 4.19
C MET A 164 -16.13 -4.72 3.95
N PHE A 165 -15.19 -3.81 4.13
CA PHE A 165 -15.40 -2.38 4.01
C PHE A 165 -14.30 -1.72 3.19
N LEU A 166 -14.70 -0.76 2.36
CA LEU A 166 -13.82 0.27 1.81
C LEU A 166 -13.87 1.47 2.75
N PHE A 167 -12.72 1.88 3.26
CA PHE A 167 -12.58 3.05 4.13
C PHE A 167 -11.64 4.08 3.51
N ASN A 168 -12.13 5.30 3.33
CA ASN A 168 -11.28 6.41 2.91
C ASN A 168 -10.83 7.19 4.16
N PRO A 169 -9.52 7.17 4.51
CA PRO A 169 -9.01 7.80 5.72
C PRO A 169 -9.05 9.33 5.68
N VAL A 170 -9.16 9.92 4.48
CA VAL A 170 -9.19 11.36 4.24
C VAL A 170 -10.60 11.91 4.43
N SER A 171 -11.57 11.31 3.77
CA SER A 171 -12.97 11.74 3.83
C SER A 171 -13.73 11.16 5.02
N GLY A 172 -13.19 10.11 5.63
CA GLY A 172 -13.90 9.32 6.64
C GLY A 172 -15.05 8.52 6.04
N ALA A 173 -15.19 8.49 4.71
CA ALA A 173 -16.24 7.75 4.02
C ALA A 173 -16.03 6.24 4.22
N LEU A 174 -17.14 5.54 4.34
CA LEU A 174 -17.17 4.11 4.59
C LEU A 174 -18.22 3.46 3.72
N CYS A 175 -17.80 2.54 2.86
CA CYS A 175 -18.68 1.74 2.02
C CYS A 175 -18.54 0.27 2.42
N GLN A 176 -19.65 -0.43 2.62
CA GLN A 176 -19.63 -1.86 2.85
C GLN A 176 -19.75 -2.58 1.51
N LEU A 177 -18.84 -3.52 1.25
CA LEU A 177 -18.91 -4.40 0.08
C LEU A 177 -19.86 -5.59 0.34
N PRO A 178 -20.24 -6.36 -0.69
CA PRO A 178 -21.07 -7.53 -0.49
C PRO A 178 -20.46 -8.49 0.55
N PRO A 179 -21.28 -9.19 1.37
CA PRO A 179 -20.77 -10.12 2.37
C PRO A 179 -19.90 -11.23 1.75
N LEU A 180 -18.82 -11.62 2.43
CA LEU A 180 -17.95 -12.70 1.97
C LEU A 180 -18.71 -14.03 1.81
N ALA A 181 -19.74 -14.26 2.62
CA ALA A 181 -20.64 -15.42 2.50
C ALA A 181 -21.44 -15.50 1.20
N THR A 182 -21.40 -14.47 0.36
CA THR A 182 -21.98 -14.52 -0.99
C THR A 182 -20.98 -15.00 -2.05
N ILE A 183 -19.71 -15.19 -1.68
CA ILE A 183 -18.70 -15.86 -2.51
C ILE A 183 -18.90 -17.37 -2.33
N PRO A 184 -19.05 -18.15 -3.42
CA PRO A 184 -19.41 -19.57 -3.35
C PRO A 184 -18.51 -20.41 -2.42
N SER A 185 -17.19 -20.22 -2.48
CA SER A 185 -16.24 -21.03 -1.71
C SER A 185 -16.06 -20.59 -0.26
N PHE A 186 -16.57 -19.41 0.14
CA PHE A 186 -16.33 -18.90 1.50
C PHE A 186 -16.93 -19.78 2.59
N LYS A 187 -18.08 -20.42 2.33
CA LYS A 187 -18.71 -21.26 3.34
C LYS A 187 -17.85 -22.50 3.63
N GLU A 188 -17.36 -23.16 2.58
CA GLU A 188 -16.48 -24.32 2.67
C GLU A 188 -15.18 -23.95 3.37
N PHE A 189 -14.51 -22.87 2.92
CA PHE A 189 -13.34 -22.32 3.59
C PHE A 189 -13.56 -22.09 5.10
N VAL A 190 -14.72 -21.55 5.49
CA VAL A 190 -15.03 -21.29 6.90
C VAL A 190 -15.15 -22.58 7.74
N GLU A 191 -15.54 -23.68 7.09
CA GLU A 191 -15.71 -25.00 7.72
C GLU A 191 -14.40 -25.80 7.74
N THR A 192 -13.50 -25.62 6.76
CA THR A 192 -12.27 -26.40 6.59
C THR A 192 -11.00 -25.71 7.11
N GLU A 193 -10.83 -24.42 6.84
CA GLU A 193 -9.52 -23.76 6.89
C GLU A 193 -9.49 -22.48 7.75
N TRP A 194 -10.65 -21.95 8.14
CA TRP A 194 -10.73 -20.70 8.91
C TRP A 194 -9.87 -20.68 10.17
N ASP A 195 -9.78 -21.82 10.88
CA ASP A 195 -9.08 -21.89 12.15
C ASP A 195 -7.55 -21.82 11.99
N LEU A 196 -7.02 -21.92 10.76
CA LEU A 196 -5.60 -21.69 10.46
C LEU A 196 -5.23 -20.21 10.60
N CYS A 197 -5.89 -19.31 9.86
CA CYS A 197 -5.50 -17.90 9.80
C CYS A 197 -6.65 -16.91 9.49
N GLY A 198 -7.90 -17.34 9.70
CA GLY A 198 -9.08 -16.50 9.48
C GLY A 198 -9.20 -16.04 8.04
N THR A 199 -9.51 -14.76 7.82
CA THR A 199 -9.72 -14.25 6.44
C THR A 199 -8.40 -14.04 5.68
N SER A 200 -7.25 -14.15 6.34
CA SER A 200 -5.94 -13.93 5.72
C SER A 200 -5.57 -14.96 4.66
N PHE A 201 -6.03 -16.22 4.80
CA PHE A 201 -5.86 -17.26 3.77
C PHE A 201 -6.88 -17.11 2.64
N PHE A 202 -8.08 -16.63 2.96
CA PHE A 202 -9.14 -16.49 1.96
C PHE A 202 -8.97 -15.27 1.07
N PHE A 203 -8.45 -14.15 1.59
CA PHE A 203 -8.29 -12.93 0.82
C PHE A 203 -6.92 -12.86 0.14
N ASN A 204 -6.92 -12.67 -1.19
CA ASN A 204 -5.70 -12.47 -1.96
C ASN A 204 -5.55 -11.00 -2.43
N HIS A 205 -6.40 -10.51 -3.33
CA HIS A 205 -6.24 -9.18 -3.92
C HIS A 205 -7.57 -8.52 -4.29
N ILE A 206 -7.63 -7.18 -4.27
CA ILE A 206 -8.81 -6.41 -4.68
C ILE A 206 -8.41 -5.06 -5.26
N VAL A 207 -9.10 -4.65 -6.33
CA VAL A 207 -8.88 -3.38 -7.02
C VAL A 207 -10.17 -2.66 -7.32
N LEU A 208 -10.11 -1.34 -7.27
CA LEU A 208 -11.18 -0.44 -7.69
C LEU A 208 -10.89 0.14 -9.08
N SER A 209 -11.92 0.28 -9.90
CA SER A 209 -11.82 0.92 -11.22
C SER A 209 -11.74 2.45 -11.15
N THR A 210 -12.10 3.06 -10.02
CA THR A 210 -12.03 4.51 -9.78
C THR A 210 -11.97 4.82 -8.27
N SER A 211 -11.46 5.99 -7.90
CA SER A 211 -11.53 6.48 -6.52
C SER A 211 -12.93 6.98 -6.14
N ASP A 212 -13.77 7.33 -7.12
CA ASP A 212 -15.14 7.77 -6.88
C ASP A 212 -16.11 6.58 -6.82
N ILE A 213 -16.29 6.03 -5.62
CA ILE A 213 -17.20 4.90 -5.38
C ILE A 213 -18.69 5.24 -5.62
N ASN A 214 -19.05 6.52 -5.73
CA ASN A 214 -20.43 6.92 -6.02
C ASN A 214 -20.71 6.98 -7.52
N ASN A 215 -19.67 6.87 -8.35
CA ASN A 215 -19.84 6.70 -9.78
C ASN A 215 -20.56 5.38 -10.05
N SER A 216 -21.66 5.42 -10.80
CA SER A 216 -22.42 4.22 -11.20
C SER A 216 -21.58 3.21 -11.98
N GLU A 217 -20.53 3.67 -12.65
CA GLU A 217 -19.58 2.86 -13.41
C GLU A 217 -18.45 2.28 -12.54
N CYS A 218 -18.37 2.65 -11.24
CA CYS A 218 -17.38 2.09 -10.33
C CYS A 218 -17.56 0.57 -10.22
N MET A 219 -16.47 -0.15 -10.46
CA MET A 219 -16.38 -1.59 -10.37
C MET A 219 -15.30 -1.95 -9.35
N VAL A 220 -15.56 -3.04 -8.65
CA VAL A 220 -14.64 -3.64 -7.70
C VAL A 220 -14.39 -5.06 -8.19
N ALA A 221 -13.14 -5.40 -8.44
CA ALA A 221 -12.71 -6.74 -8.86
C ALA A 221 -11.79 -7.31 -7.79
N ALA A 222 -11.94 -8.58 -7.46
CA ALA A 222 -11.18 -9.25 -6.42
C ALA A 222 -10.87 -10.70 -6.77
N ILE A 223 -9.80 -11.20 -6.15
CA ILE A 223 -9.40 -12.61 -6.14
C ILE A 223 -9.44 -13.06 -4.69
N PHE A 224 -10.05 -14.21 -4.47
CA PHE A 224 -10.12 -14.90 -3.18
C PHE A 224 -9.69 -16.36 -3.36
N ASP A 225 -9.45 -17.03 -2.24
CA ASP A 225 -9.37 -18.50 -2.12
C ASP A 225 -8.42 -19.14 -3.13
N ASN A 226 -8.85 -20.19 -3.85
CA ASN A 226 -8.07 -20.99 -4.81
C ASN A 226 -7.52 -20.23 -6.03
N LEU A 227 -7.74 -18.91 -6.08
CA LEU A 227 -7.19 -18.01 -7.09
C LEU A 227 -7.69 -18.25 -8.52
N GLN A 228 -8.71 -19.10 -8.74
CA GLN A 228 -9.20 -19.42 -10.08
C GLN A 228 -10.37 -18.54 -10.52
N VAL A 229 -11.15 -18.03 -9.56
CA VAL A 229 -12.37 -17.28 -9.84
C VAL A 229 -12.14 -15.79 -9.63
N LEU A 230 -12.27 -15.03 -10.70
CA LEU A 230 -12.38 -13.58 -10.63
C LEU A 230 -13.79 -13.22 -10.14
N VAL A 231 -13.90 -12.45 -9.05
CA VAL A 231 -15.20 -11.95 -8.58
C VAL A 231 -15.30 -10.44 -8.73
N MET A 232 -16.49 -9.96 -9.08
CA MET A 232 -16.76 -8.54 -9.26
C MET A 232 -18.05 -8.09 -8.58
N CYS A 233 -18.09 -6.84 -8.17
CA CYS A 233 -19.30 -6.15 -7.74
C CYS A 233 -19.24 -4.64 -8.03
N ARG A 234 -20.37 -3.97 -7.90
CA ARG A 234 -20.46 -2.50 -7.80
C ARG A 234 -20.63 -2.09 -6.33
N PRO A 235 -20.14 -0.90 -5.93
CA PRO A 235 -20.47 -0.36 -4.62
C PRO A 235 -21.99 -0.31 -4.39
N GLY A 236 -22.47 -0.96 -3.33
CA GLY A 236 -23.90 -1.06 -3.01
C GLY A 236 -24.57 -2.38 -3.43
N ASP A 237 -23.88 -3.21 -4.21
CA ASP A 237 -24.36 -4.56 -4.52
C ASP A 237 -24.47 -5.41 -3.25
N LYS A 238 -25.35 -6.43 -3.31
CA LYS A 238 -25.59 -7.35 -2.19
C LYS A 238 -24.85 -8.67 -2.32
N THR A 239 -24.36 -9.01 -3.51
CA THR A 239 -23.71 -10.28 -3.82
C THR A 239 -22.51 -10.05 -4.74
N TRP A 240 -21.52 -10.93 -4.67
CA TRP A 240 -20.44 -11.00 -5.66
C TRP A 240 -20.88 -11.77 -6.90
N SER A 241 -20.39 -11.37 -8.08
CA SER A 241 -20.55 -12.10 -9.34
C SER A 241 -19.24 -12.76 -9.70
N GLY A 242 -19.21 -14.09 -9.80
CA GLY A 242 -18.00 -14.87 -10.12
C GLY A 242 -17.87 -15.17 -11.61
N PHE A 243 -16.64 -15.16 -12.11
CA PHE A 243 -16.30 -15.39 -13.50
C PHE A 243 -15.12 -16.36 -13.57
N GLN A 244 -15.37 -17.54 -14.15
CA GLN A 244 -14.31 -18.49 -14.50
C GLN A 244 -13.66 -18.03 -15.80
N VAL A 245 -12.55 -17.32 -15.69
CA VAL A 245 -11.82 -16.76 -16.83
C VAL A 245 -10.45 -17.38 -17.02
N LEU A 246 -10.07 -18.33 -16.18
CA LEU A 246 -8.84 -19.11 -16.26
C LEU A 246 -9.15 -20.58 -16.51
N ASP A 247 -8.17 -21.28 -17.10
CA ASP A 247 -8.25 -22.74 -17.29
C ASP A 247 -7.93 -23.47 -15.96
N GLU A 248 -8.22 -24.77 -15.84
CA GLU A 248 -8.22 -25.51 -14.57
C GLU A 248 -6.86 -25.53 -13.82
N ASN A 249 -5.74 -25.30 -14.52
CA ASN A 249 -4.38 -25.32 -13.95
C ASN A 249 -3.77 -23.92 -13.83
N GLU A 250 -4.59 -22.88 -13.96
CA GLU A 250 -4.15 -21.49 -13.95
C GLU A 250 -4.67 -20.77 -12.72
N HIS A 251 -3.87 -19.85 -12.20
CA HIS A 251 -4.18 -19.09 -11.00
C HIS A 251 -3.92 -17.61 -11.23
N HIS A 252 -4.82 -16.79 -10.72
CA HIS A 252 -4.65 -15.34 -10.67
C HIS A 252 -3.66 -14.96 -9.56
N CYS A 253 -2.74 -14.05 -9.85
CA CYS A 253 -1.77 -13.56 -8.85
C CYS A 253 -2.12 -12.14 -8.40
N GLN A 254 -2.41 -11.25 -9.36
CA GLN A 254 -2.69 -9.85 -9.08
C GLN A 254 -3.68 -9.29 -10.09
N LEU A 255 -4.48 -8.31 -9.65
CA LEU A 255 -5.35 -7.52 -10.54
C LEU A 255 -4.85 -6.09 -10.64
N LEU A 256 -5.12 -5.44 -11.78
CA LEU A 256 -4.88 -4.02 -11.97
C LEU A 256 -5.99 -3.41 -12.83
N PHE A 257 -6.67 -2.38 -12.34
CA PHE A 257 -7.51 -1.54 -13.18
C PHE A 257 -6.70 -0.37 -13.71
N SER A 258 -6.51 -0.29 -15.04
CA SER A 258 -5.84 0.85 -15.65
C SER A 258 -6.69 2.11 -15.58
N SER A 259 -6.03 3.26 -15.73
CA SER A 259 -6.65 4.57 -15.92
C SER A 259 -7.52 4.61 -17.18
N THR A 260 -7.25 3.76 -18.17
CA THR A 260 -8.03 3.63 -19.41
C THR A 260 -9.30 2.78 -19.25
N GLY A 261 -9.53 2.18 -18.07
CA GLY A 261 -10.71 1.39 -17.76
C GLY A 261 -10.63 -0.10 -18.12
N LYS A 262 -9.45 -0.60 -18.51
CA LYS A 262 -9.23 -2.03 -18.73
C LYS A 262 -8.89 -2.73 -17.42
N LEU A 263 -9.35 -3.97 -17.27
CA LEU A 263 -8.96 -4.83 -16.16
C LEU A 263 -7.81 -5.72 -16.64
N TYR A 264 -6.69 -5.71 -15.94
CA TYR A 264 -5.59 -6.64 -16.15
C TYR A 264 -5.59 -7.66 -15.02
N SER A 265 -5.28 -8.91 -15.36
CA SER A 265 -4.98 -9.94 -14.38
C SER A 265 -3.65 -10.57 -14.72
N LEU A 266 -2.73 -10.54 -13.76
CA LEU A 266 -1.55 -11.40 -13.78
C LEU A 266 -2.00 -12.82 -13.47
N ALA A 267 -1.52 -13.78 -14.24
CA ALA A 267 -1.78 -15.19 -14.05
C ALA A 267 -0.52 -16.02 -14.29
N ILE A 268 -0.43 -17.18 -13.65
CA ILE A 268 0.62 -18.16 -13.90
C ILE A 268 0.02 -19.33 -14.69
N SER A 269 0.74 -19.78 -15.72
CA SER A 269 0.40 -20.96 -16.52
C SER A 269 1.65 -21.76 -16.85
N TYR A 270 1.60 -23.08 -16.69
CA TYR A 270 2.74 -23.97 -17.00
C TYR A 270 2.71 -24.51 -18.43
N ILE A 271 1.72 -24.10 -19.24
CA ILE A 271 1.42 -24.70 -20.54
C ILE A 271 1.38 -23.64 -21.65
N LYS A 272 0.88 -22.44 -21.35
CA LYS A 272 0.70 -21.39 -22.35
C LYS A 272 2.01 -20.73 -22.70
N SER A 273 2.28 -20.55 -23.98
CA SER A 273 3.42 -19.77 -24.48
C SER A 273 3.07 -18.31 -24.76
N GLU A 274 1.78 -17.98 -24.92
CA GLU A 274 1.32 -16.62 -25.17
C GLU A 274 1.21 -15.85 -23.84
N LEU A 275 1.94 -14.74 -23.73
CA LEU A 275 1.98 -13.93 -22.51
C LEU A 275 0.76 -13.01 -22.36
N ILE A 276 0.06 -12.66 -23.45
CA ILE A 276 -1.06 -11.70 -23.41
C ILE A 276 -2.30 -12.30 -24.07
N GLN A 277 -3.41 -12.39 -23.32
CA GLN A 277 -4.68 -12.87 -23.84
C GLN A 277 -5.85 -11.93 -23.47
N PRO A 278 -6.42 -11.19 -24.45
CA PRO A 278 -7.61 -10.39 -24.21
C PRO A 278 -8.86 -11.28 -24.11
N ARG A 279 -9.74 -10.94 -23.17
CA ARG A 279 -11.06 -11.55 -22.94
C ARG A 279 -12.09 -10.45 -22.69
N THR A 280 -13.36 -10.80 -22.84
CA THR A 280 -14.47 -9.91 -22.51
C THR A 280 -15.36 -10.56 -21.46
N ILE A 281 -15.59 -9.84 -20.36
CA ILE A 281 -16.51 -10.25 -19.31
C ILE A 281 -17.80 -9.48 -19.46
N LYS A 282 -18.94 -10.19 -19.45
CA LYS A 282 -20.26 -9.56 -19.37
C LYS A 282 -20.66 -9.38 -17.91
N PHE A 283 -20.55 -8.15 -17.40
CA PHE A 283 -20.89 -7.80 -16.03
C PHE A 283 -22.16 -6.93 -16.00
N GLY A 284 -23.31 -7.60 -15.85
CA GLY A 284 -24.61 -6.96 -16.02
C GLY A 284 -24.79 -6.46 -17.45
N ASP A 285 -25.03 -5.15 -17.60
CA ASP A 285 -25.23 -4.50 -18.89
C ASP A 285 -23.92 -3.94 -19.51
N VAL A 286 -22.76 -4.17 -18.88
CA VAL A 286 -21.47 -3.64 -19.31
C VAL A 286 -20.54 -4.77 -19.72
N GLU A 287 -19.83 -4.57 -20.83
CA GLU A 287 -18.72 -5.43 -21.23
C GLU A 287 -17.41 -4.86 -20.67
N VAL A 288 -16.71 -5.67 -19.89
CA VAL A 288 -15.42 -5.33 -19.30
C VAL A 288 -14.32 -6.00 -20.12
N GLU A 289 -13.40 -5.20 -20.64
CA GLU A 289 -12.20 -5.69 -21.30
C GLU A 289 -11.22 -6.19 -20.23
N LEU A 290 -11.01 -7.51 -20.22
CA LEU A 290 -10.03 -8.20 -19.37
C LEU A 290 -8.80 -8.52 -20.23
N ILE A 291 -7.62 -8.15 -19.78
CA ILE A 291 -6.34 -8.59 -20.36
C ILE A 291 -5.70 -9.55 -19.36
N LEU A 292 -5.58 -10.82 -19.74
CA LEU A 292 -4.76 -11.78 -19.00
C LEU A 292 -3.30 -11.57 -19.40
N VAL A 293 -2.45 -11.40 -18.40
CA VAL A 293 -1.00 -11.31 -18.53
C VAL A 293 -0.42 -12.55 -17.87
N TYR A 294 0.07 -13.48 -18.67
CA TYR A 294 0.73 -14.69 -18.19
C TYR A 294 2.20 -14.40 -17.97
N ASP A 295 2.69 -14.77 -16.78
CA ASP A 295 4.13 -14.83 -16.52
C ASP A 295 4.54 -16.31 -16.45
N ASN A 296 5.44 -16.68 -17.34
CA ASN A 296 5.94 -18.04 -17.51
C ASN A 296 7.36 -18.19 -16.97
N ALA A 297 7.81 -17.29 -16.08
CA ALA A 297 9.19 -17.26 -15.59
C ALA A 297 9.70 -18.67 -15.26
N ASP A 298 10.74 -19.09 -15.99
CA ASP A 298 11.41 -20.36 -15.77
C ASP A 298 12.09 -20.31 -14.40
N TRP A 299 11.80 -21.30 -13.55
CA TRP A 299 12.47 -21.48 -12.26
C TRP A 299 13.98 -21.57 -12.50
N ILE A 300 14.71 -20.51 -12.16
CA ILE A 300 16.18 -20.53 -12.23
C ILE A 300 16.67 -21.43 -11.10
N VAL A 301 17.63 -22.30 -11.41
CA VAL A 301 18.34 -23.07 -10.37
C VAL A 301 19.11 -22.08 -9.51
N SER A 302 18.70 -21.92 -8.26
CA SER A 302 19.38 -21.10 -7.27
C SER A 302 20.72 -21.72 -6.87
N ASP A 303 21.77 -20.91 -6.80
CA ASP A 303 22.98 -21.31 -6.08
C ASP A 303 22.63 -21.47 -4.59
N ILE A 304 23.07 -22.58 -3.99
CA ILE A 304 22.79 -22.89 -2.59
C ILE A 304 24.06 -22.71 -1.75
N GLU A 305 23.99 -21.83 -0.77
CA GLU A 305 25.01 -21.66 0.26
C GLU A 305 24.60 -22.46 1.51
N TYR A 306 25.47 -23.35 1.98
CA TYR A 306 25.23 -24.15 3.17
C TYR A 306 25.98 -23.55 4.35
N HIS A 307 25.25 -23.26 5.42
CA HIS A 307 25.80 -22.93 6.73
C HIS A 307 25.40 -24.01 7.74
N ASN A 308 26.01 -23.97 8.93
CA ASN A 308 25.75 -24.99 9.95
C ASN A 308 24.27 -25.05 10.35
N ASP A 309 23.65 -23.87 10.52
CA ASP A 309 22.30 -23.75 11.11
C ASP A 309 21.22 -23.39 10.09
N TYR A 310 21.60 -23.03 8.86
CA TYR A 310 20.67 -22.67 7.79
C TYR A 310 21.30 -22.87 6.41
N LYS A 311 20.47 -22.92 5.37
CA LYS A 311 20.93 -22.82 3.97
C LYS A 311 20.27 -21.62 3.29
N ILE A 312 20.97 -21.03 2.34
CA ILE A 312 20.48 -19.90 1.54
C ILE A 312 20.36 -20.37 0.09
N SER A 313 19.16 -20.26 -0.47
CA SER A 313 18.94 -20.36 -1.92
C SER A 313 18.98 -18.96 -2.50
N LEU A 314 20.10 -18.58 -3.11
CA LEU A 314 20.26 -17.25 -3.71
C LEU A 314 19.35 -17.11 -4.92
N ASN A 315 18.58 -16.02 -4.97
CA ASN A 315 17.54 -15.81 -5.98
C ASN A 315 16.55 -16.99 -6.10
N GLY A 316 16.29 -17.70 -5.00
CA GLY A 316 15.50 -18.92 -4.98
C GLY A 316 13.99 -18.74 -5.09
N GLU A 317 13.47 -17.55 -4.83
CA GLU A 317 12.06 -17.24 -5.03
C GLU A 317 11.88 -16.03 -5.95
N TYR A 318 10.81 -16.08 -6.74
CA TYR A 318 10.44 -15.06 -7.69
C TYR A 318 8.94 -14.74 -7.59
N GLU A 319 8.59 -13.45 -7.59
CA GLU A 319 7.21 -12.97 -7.54
C GLU A 319 7.00 -11.83 -8.55
N SER A 320 5.93 -11.92 -9.35
CA SER A 320 5.60 -10.89 -10.35
C SER A 320 4.45 -9.99 -9.93
N PHE A 321 4.51 -8.75 -10.42
CA PHE A 321 3.52 -7.72 -10.13
C PHE A 321 3.20 -6.89 -11.38
N LEU A 322 1.96 -6.45 -11.49
CA LEU A 322 1.51 -5.48 -12.47
C LEU A 322 1.47 -4.07 -11.90
N PHE A 323 1.97 -3.13 -12.68
CA PHE A 323 1.95 -1.71 -12.38
C PHE A 323 1.40 -0.92 -13.57
N GLU A 324 0.64 0.14 -13.29
CA GLU A 324 0.39 1.17 -14.28
C GLU A 324 1.45 2.27 -14.14
N SER A 325 2.09 2.62 -15.24
CA SER A 325 3.08 3.69 -15.29
C SER A 325 2.42 5.06 -15.22
N THR A 326 3.21 6.09 -14.93
CA THR A 326 2.71 7.48 -14.94
C THR A 326 2.31 7.97 -16.34
N ASN A 327 2.59 7.17 -17.37
CA ASN A 327 2.21 7.40 -18.76
C ASN A 327 1.11 6.42 -19.24
N ASN A 328 0.45 5.70 -18.32
CA ASN A 328 -0.62 4.73 -18.58
C ASN A 328 -0.18 3.47 -19.34
N GLU A 329 1.11 3.13 -19.29
CA GLU A 329 1.62 1.86 -19.79
C GLU A 329 1.56 0.81 -18.68
N VAL A 330 1.27 -0.45 -19.03
CA VAL A 330 1.34 -1.54 -18.04
C VAL A 330 2.74 -2.10 -18.00
N LEU A 331 3.30 -2.19 -16.80
CA LEU A 331 4.60 -2.76 -16.50
C LEU A 331 4.42 -4.08 -15.77
N VAL A 332 5.31 -5.03 -16.04
CA VAL A 332 5.48 -6.26 -15.27
C VAL A 332 6.76 -6.12 -14.46
N ILE A 333 6.66 -6.24 -13.14
CA ILE A 333 7.78 -6.09 -12.21
C ILE A 333 8.05 -7.43 -11.59
N HIS A 334 9.30 -7.83 -11.70
CA HIS A 334 9.82 -9.11 -11.28
C HIS A 334 10.60 -8.88 -9.98
N GLN A 335 10.15 -9.42 -8.84
CA GLN A 335 10.88 -9.38 -7.58
C GLN A 335 11.60 -10.70 -7.36
N THR A 336 12.91 -10.65 -7.16
CA THR A 336 13.73 -11.81 -6.84
C THR A 336 14.10 -11.79 -5.36
N LYS A 337 14.01 -12.94 -4.69
CA LYS A 337 14.30 -13.09 -3.26
C LYS A 337 15.26 -14.24 -3.01
N ASP A 338 16.17 -14.03 -2.06
CA ASP A 338 16.93 -15.12 -1.45
C ASP A 338 16.06 -15.82 -0.41
N VAL A 339 16.11 -17.14 -0.37
CA VAL A 339 15.35 -17.96 0.59
C VAL A 339 16.30 -18.50 1.64
N PHE A 340 16.09 -18.11 2.89
CA PHE A 340 16.82 -18.62 4.04
C PHE A 340 15.99 -19.73 4.68
N GLU A 341 16.46 -20.97 4.60
CA GLU A 341 15.86 -22.12 5.25
C GLU A 341 16.62 -22.43 6.54
N ILE A 342 16.01 -22.14 7.68
CA ILE A 342 16.62 -22.26 9.01
C ILE A 342 16.22 -23.61 9.60
N ARG A 343 17.22 -24.43 9.96
CA ARG A 343 17.00 -25.72 10.62
C ARG A 343 16.79 -25.50 12.11
N ARG A 344 15.69 -26.01 12.68
CA ARG A 344 15.54 -26.11 14.14
C ARG A 344 15.85 -27.51 14.62
N SER A 345 16.64 -27.63 15.69
CA SER A 345 16.65 -28.87 16.46
C SER A 345 15.35 -28.95 17.27
N VAL A 346 14.73 -30.13 17.35
CA VAL A 346 13.46 -30.35 18.09
C VAL A 346 13.61 -30.10 19.60
N ASP A 347 14.84 -29.88 20.08
CA ASP A 347 15.15 -29.66 21.50
C ASP A 347 15.14 -28.17 21.93
N ASP A 348 14.97 -27.22 21.00
CA ASP A 348 14.97 -25.78 21.29
C ASP A 348 13.57 -25.22 21.61
N GLU A 349 12.84 -25.86 22.54
CA GLU A 349 11.54 -25.36 23.03
C GLU A 349 11.66 -24.13 23.97
N ASP A 350 12.88 -23.75 24.38
CA ASP A 350 13.11 -22.63 25.29
C ASP A 350 13.61 -21.36 24.56
N ASP A 351 12.68 -20.41 24.42
CA ASP A 351 12.86 -18.96 24.52
C ASP A 351 14.10 -18.30 23.85
N GLU A 352 13.90 -17.65 22.69
CA GLU A 352 14.32 -16.25 22.48
C GLU A 352 13.69 -15.64 21.19
N GLU A 353 13.39 -14.35 21.26
CA GLU A 353 12.82 -13.53 20.18
C GLU A 353 13.82 -13.42 19.01
N LEU A 354 13.39 -13.71 17.78
CA LEU A 354 14.26 -13.65 16.59
C LEU A 354 14.67 -12.21 16.26
N GLU A 355 15.74 -11.71 16.89
CA GLU A 355 16.50 -10.55 16.44
C GLU A 355 17.66 -11.01 15.55
N LEU A 356 17.43 -11.12 14.24
CA LEU A 356 18.51 -11.37 13.28
C LEU A 356 19.32 -10.09 13.07
N GLU A 357 20.39 -9.88 13.84
CA GLU A 357 21.42 -8.89 13.55
C GLU A 357 22.33 -9.38 12.40
N LEU A 358 21.93 -9.11 11.15
CA LEU A 358 22.84 -9.24 10.01
C LEU A 358 23.86 -8.09 10.05
N GLU A 359 25.03 -8.33 10.64
CA GLU A 359 26.15 -7.37 10.64
C GLU A 359 26.75 -7.19 9.24
N GLY A 360 26.99 -5.93 8.88
CA GLY A 360 27.73 -5.56 7.67
C GLY A 360 29.21 -5.84 7.83
N GLY A 361 29.73 -6.80 7.07
CA GLY A 361 31.13 -7.19 7.12
C GLY A 361 32.10 -6.09 6.70
N ASN A 362 33.12 -5.86 7.53
CA ASN A 362 34.36 -5.21 7.11
C ASN A 362 35.58 -5.76 7.88
N HIS A 363 36.44 -6.48 7.13
CA HIS A 363 37.89 -6.64 7.26
C HIS A 363 38.55 -7.43 8.41
N GLN A 364 39.26 -8.47 7.94
CA GLN A 364 40.69 -8.81 8.14
C GLN A 364 41.22 -9.56 9.38
N ASP A 365 41.94 -10.64 9.01
CA ASP A 365 43.17 -11.24 9.55
C ASP A 365 43.11 -12.22 10.73
N GLY A 366 43.75 -13.39 10.51
CA GLY A 366 44.66 -13.98 11.50
C GLY A 366 44.42 -15.44 11.90
N ASP A 367 45.11 -16.34 11.19
CA ASP A 367 45.91 -17.49 11.66
C ASP A 367 45.31 -18.65 12.52
N ASP A 368 45.54 -19.85 11.97
CA ASP A 368 46.06 -21.09 12.58
C ASP A 368 45.35 -21.72 13.81
N GLU A 369 44.88 -22.97 13.68
CA GLU A 369 45.69 -24.16 14.02
C GLU A 369 44.95 -25.47 13.69
N GLU A 370 45.73 -26.43 13.17
CA GLU A 370 45.35 -27.82 12.92
C GLU A 370 45.03 -28.56 14.23
N HIS A 371 43.97 -29.40 14.23
CA HIS A 371 44.07 -30.70 14.88
C HIS A 371 43.24 -31.76 14.15
N ASN A 372 43.98 -32.69 13.57
CA ASN A 372 43.58 -33.94 12.94
C ASN A 372 43.31 -34.98 14.04
N MET A 373 42.19 -35.71 13.98
CA MET A 373 42.04 -37.09 14.50
C MET A 373 40.85 -37.75 13.79
N GLN A 374 41.17 -38.72 12.94
CA GLN A 374 40.26 -39.71 12.37
C GLN A 374 39.74 -40.63 13.49
N GLU A 375 38.47 -41.01 13.41
CA GLU A 375 38.05 -42.40 13.62
C GLU A 375 36.74 -42.63 12.85
N GLU A 376 36.81 -43.60 11.93
CA GLU A 376 35.66 -44.16 11.20
C GLU A 376 34.83 -45.02 12.15
N SER A 377 33.52 -44.82 12.16
CA SER A 377 32.57 -45.89 12.45
C SER A 377 31.32 -45.69 11.61
N ASP A 378 31.17 -46.59 10.63
CA ASP A 378 29.94 -46.86 9.92
C ASP A 378 28.83 -47.19 10.92
N ASP A 379 27.87 -46.29 11.07
CA ASP A 379 26.53 -46.63 11.53
C ASP A 379 25.55 -46.11 10.46
N GLU A 380 24.88 -47.06 9.82
CA GLU A 380 23.76 -46.85 8.91
C GLU A 380 22.71 -45.99 9.63
N LEU A 381 22.64 -44.70 9.32
CA LEU A 381 21.52 -43.86 9.75
C LEU A 381 20.30 -44.26 8.92
N GLU A 382 19.42 -45.04 9.55
CA GLU A 382 18.03 -45.20 9.17
C GLU A 382 17.45 -43.83 8.76
N GLU A 383 16.78 -43.79 7.60
CA GLU A 383 15.90 -42.70 7.19
C GLU A 383 14.77 -42.56 8.25
N GLY A 384 15.08 -41.89 9.34
CA GLY A 384 14.11 -41.41 10.30
C GLY A 384 13.60 -40.07 9.81
N ASP A 385 12.37 -40.06 9.27
CA ASP A 385 11.51 -38.89 9.18
C ASP A 385 11.56 -38.16 10.53
N THR A 386 12.40 -37.14 10.62
CA THR A 386 12.46 -36.20 11.75
C THR A 386 11.80 -34.93 11.24
N ASP A 387 10.65 -34.64 11.82
CA ASP A 387 9.75 -33.53 11.51
C ASP A 387 10.46 -32.21 11.87
N TYR A 388 11.25 -31.65 10.94
CA TYR A 388 11.86 -30.33 11.07
C TYR A 388 10.83 -29.28 10.66
N ASP A 389 10.44 -28.39 11.57
CA ASP A 389 9.75 -27.13 11.21
C ASP A 389 10.77 -26.23 10.49
N ASP A 390 10.91 -26.38 9.16
CA ASP A 390 11.77 -25.52 8.35
C ASP A 390 11.15 -24.12 8.24
N TYR A 391 11.76 -23.12 8.90
CA TYR A 391 11.34 -21.72 8.77
C TYR A 391 12.01 -21.09 7.55
N GLN A 392 11.20 -20.52 6.65
CA GLN A 392 11.68 -19.77 5.49
C GLN A 392 11.59 -18.26 5.72
N TYR A 393 12.74 -17.58 5.61
CA TYR A 393 12.80 -16.12 5.52
C TYR A 393 13.18 -15.70 4.09
N PHE A 394 12.35 -14.84 3.50
CA PHE A 394 12.54 -14.29 2.16
C PHE A 394 13.17 -12.92 2.24
N ARG A 395 14.34 -12.77 1.61
CA ARG A 395 15.05 -11.50 1.54
C ARG A 395 15.08 -11.00 0.11
N THR A 396 14.54 -9.81 -0.13
CA THR A 396 14.57 -9.17 -1.45
C THR A 396 16.01 -8.97 -1.92
N ALA A 397 16.36 -9.62 -3.04
CA ALA A 397 17.68 -9.57 -3.66
C ALA A 397 17.72 -8.47 -4.74
N GLY A 398 16.65 -8.33 -5.52
CA GLY A 398 16.58 -7.33 -6.58
C GLY A 398 15.24 -7.29 -7.30
N PHE A 399 15.16 -6.43 -8.30
CA PHE A 399 13.98 -6.31 -9.15
C PHE A 399 14.38 -6.16 -10.61
N GLU A 400 13.52 -6.66 -11.49
CA GLU A 400 13.57 -6.37 -12.92
C GLU A 400 12.24 -5.76 -13.37
N VAL A 401 12.31 -4.85 -14.34
CA VAL A 401 11.15 -4.11 -14.84
C VAL A 401 10.99 -4.43 -16.31
N TYR A 402 9.76 -4.74 -16.73
CA TYR A 402 9.43 -5.05 -18.10
C TYR A 402 8.24 -4.21 -18.58
N LYS A 403 8.29 -3.76 -19.84
CA LYS A 403 7.13 -3.27 -20.58
C LYS A 403 6.58 -4.39 -21.46
N ILE A 404 5.27 -4.37 -21.66
CA ILE A 404 4.62 -5.28 -22.60
C ILE A 404 4.70 -4.66 -24.00
N ASP A 405 5.32 -5.37 -24.95
CA ASP A 405 5.31 -4.98 -26.36
C ASP A 405 3.86 -5.00 -26.89
N PRO A 406 3.34 -3.89 -27.44
CA PRO A 406 1.95 -3.83 -27.88
C PRO A 406 1.67 -4.64 -29.16
N GLU A 407 2.69 -4.98 -29.94
CA GLU A 407 2.57 -5.75 -31.18
C GLU A 407 2.73 -7.26 -30.92
N THR A 408 3.72 -7.65 -30.12
CA THR A 408 4.03 -9.07 -29.88
C THR A 408 3.46 -9.61 -28.57
N GLY A 409 3.24 -8.74 -27.57
CA GLY A 409 2.89 -9.13 -26.21
C GLY A 409 4.09 -9.57 -25.36
N ASP A 410 5.31 -9.50 -25.90
CA ASP A 410 6.52 -9.92 -25.20
C ASP A 410 6.93 -8.94 -24.10
N PHE A 411 7.61 -9.44 -23.08
CA PHE A 411 8.16 -8.62 -22.00
C PHE A 411 9.52 -8.04 -22.40
N LEU A 412 9.56 -6.73 -22.61
CA LEU A 412 10.76 -5.97 -22.95
C LEU A 412 11.39 -5.38 -21.69
N LYS A 413 12.61 -5.81 -21.36
CA LYS A 413 13.32 -5.34 -20.16
C LYS A 413 13.59 -3.84 -20.24
N GLU A 414 13.20 -3.13 -19.19
CA GLU A 414 13.42 -1.70 -18.99
C GLU A 414 14.55 -1.47 -17.98
N GLN A 415 15.55 -0.71 -18.40
CA GLN A 415 16.71 -0.37 -17.56
C GLN A 415 16.49 0.91 -16.74
N SER A 416 15.48 1.72 -17.09
CA SER A 416 15.21 2.96 -16.38
C SER A 416 13.73 3.33 -16.43
N LEU A 417 13.21 3.71 -15.27
CA LEU A 417 11.88 4.30 -15.08
C LEU A 417 11.88 5.82 -15.38
N GLY A 418 13.04 6.43 -15.66
CA GLY A 418 13.15 7.87 -15.87
C GLY A 418 12.81 8.67 -14.60
N ASP A 419 11.84 9.59 -14.69
CA ASP A 419 11.33 10.39 -13.55
C ASP A 419 10.29 9.63 -12.70
N GLN A 420 10.03 8.36 -12.99
CA GLN A 420 9.06 7.56 -12.25
C GLN A 420 9.71 6.82 -11.09
N THR A 421 8.92 6.61 -10.04
CA THR A 421 9.21 5.71 -8.93
C THR A 421 8.03 4.79 -8.67
N LEU A 422 8.30 3.57 -8.24
CA LEU A 422 7.27 2.55 -7.98
C LEU A 422 7.17 2.29 -6.49
N PHE A 423 5.94 2.08 -6.02
CA PHE A 423 5.66 1.64 -4.65
C PHE A 423 5.07 0.25 -4.69
N LEU A 424 5.80 -0.72 -4.15
CA LEU A 424 5.46 -2.14 -4.19
C LEU A 424 5.13 -2.64 -2.79
N SER A 425 3.97 -3.28 -2.66
CA SER A 425 3.62 -4.08 -1.49
C SER A 425 2.72 -5.23 -1.91
N SER A 426 2.70 -6.31 -1.12
CA SER A 426 1.94 -7.52 -1.44
C SER A 426 0.45 -7.28 -1.72
N HIS A 427 -0.12 -6.16 -1.25
CA HIS A 427 -1.54 -5.81 -1.43
C HIS A 427 -1.78 -4.35 -1.82
N GLY A 428 -0.82 -3.76 -2.53
CA GLY A 428 -0.95 -2.41 -3.07
C GLY A 428 0.26 -2.05 -3.93
N SER A 429 0.01 -1.72 -5.19
CA SER A 429 1.03 -1.24 -6.13
C SER A 429 0.55 0.04 -6.80
N PHE A 430 1.46 1.02 -6.91
CA PHE A 430 1.19 2.22 -7.69
C PHE A 430 2.51 2.91 -8.09
N SER A 431 2.41 3.81 -9.07
CA SER A 431 3.51 4.60 -9.58
C SER A 431 3.32 6.08 -9.30
N LEU A 432 4.42 6.80 -9.06
CA LEU A 432 4.43 8.26 -8.91
C LEU A 432 5.54 8.89 -9.75
N ARG A 433 5.39 10.17 -10.06
CA ARG A 433 6.49 10.98 -10.58
C ARG A 433 7.33 11.46 -9.40
N ALA A 434 8.62 11.14 -9.39
CA ALA A 434 9.53 11.55 -8.34
C ALA A 434 9.59 13.08 -8.23
N SER A 435 9.61 13.80 -9.37
CA SER A 435 9.62 15.27 -9.40
C SER A 435 8.43 15.97 -8.71
N ASP A 436 7.33 15.25 -8.44
CA ASP A 436 6.20 15.79 -7.69
C ASP A 436 6.45 15.83 -6.16
N PHE A 437 7.51 15.16 -5.67
CA PHE A 437 7.83 14.99 -4.26
C PHE A 437 9.32 15.25 -3.99
N ILE A 438 9.64 16.02 -2.95
CA ILE A 438 11.04 16.36 -2.64
C ILE A 438 11.76 15.16 -2.02
N GLU A 439 11.01 14.29 -1.37
CA GLU A 439 11.49 13.14 -0.60
C GLU A 439 11.67 11.87 -1.44
N LEU A 440 11.26 11.90 -2.71
CA LEU A 440 11.32 10.74 -3.60
C LEU A 440 12.44 10.88 -4.60
N ASP A 441 13.21 9.82 -4.71
CA ASP A 441 14.22 9.68 -5.74
C ASP A 441 13.61 9.00 -6.97
N ARG A 442 14.05 9.46 -8.14
CA ARG A 442 13.64 8.87 -9.42
C ARG A 442 14.32 7.53 -9.64
N ASN A 443 13.77 6.72 -10.54
CA ASN A 443 14.35 5.43 -10.92
C ASN A 443 14.50 4.43 -9.76
N ASN A 444 13.61 4.54 -8.76
CA ASN A 444 13.63 3.72 -7.56
C ASN A 444 12.32 2.93 -7.39
N ILE A 445 12.41 1.77 -6.74
CA ILE A 445 11.29 0.96 -6.28
C ILE A 445 11.31 0.96 -4.74
N TYR A 446 10.31 1.57 -4.13
CA TYR A 446 10.07 1.52 -2.69
C TYR A 446 9.22 0.29 -2.39
N PHE A 447 9.80 -0.72 -1.74
CA PHE A 447 9.11 -1.97 -1.44
C PHE A 447 8.81 -2.11 0.06
N ALA A 448 7.68 -2.74 0.35
CA ALA A 448 7.27 -3.18 1.69
C ALA A 448 6.55 -4.52 1.53
N THR A 449 7.29 -5.61 1.63
CA THR A 449 6.81 -6.97 1.40
C THR A 449 6.96 -7.82 2.66
N ASN A 450 6.29 -8.97 2.68
CA ASN A 450 6.45 -9.91 3.79
C ASN A 450 7.77 -10.66 3.63
N GLY A 451 8.48 -10.86 4.74
CA GLY A 451 9.76 -11.58 4.77
C GLY A 451 9.63 -13.04 5.19
N ILE A 452 8.43 -13.54 5.46
CA ILE A 452 8.19 -14.92 5.90
C ILE A 452 6.97 -15.47 5.20
N ASP A 453 6.98 -16.78 4.94
CA ASP A 453 5.84 -17.52 4.44
C ASP A 453 4.64 -17.36 5.41
N PRO A 454 3.49 -16.82 4.98
CA PRO A 454 2.29 -16.73 5.81
C PRO A 454 1.81 -18.06 6.41
N PHE A 455 2.20 -19.21 5.84
CA PHE A 455 1.87 -20.55 6.33
C PHE A 455 2.71 -20.98 7.55
N ASN A 456 3.89 -20.37 7.77
CA ASN A 456 4.85 -20.76 8.82
C ASN A 456 4.81 -19.86 10.07
N VAL A 457 3.80 -18.99 10.20
CA VAL A 457 3.76 -17.95 11.26
C VAL A 457 2.81 -18.34 12.39
N HIS A 458 3.33 -19.00 13.43
CA HIS A 458 2.59 -19.21 14.69
C HIS A 458 2.89 -18.14 15.76
N LYS A 459 3.93 -17.33 15.57
CA LYS A 459 4.38 -16.28 16.50
C LYS A 459 4.68 -14.98 15.75
N PRO A 460 4.65 -13.81 16.43
CA PRO A 460 5.13 -12.57 15.84
C PRO A 460 6.58 -12.70 15.38
N PHE A 461 6.94 -12.04 14.28
CA PHE A 461 8.29 -12.07 13.71
C PHE A 461 8.74 -10.67 13.32
N THR A 462 10.06 -10.48 13.21
CA THR A 462 10.64 -9.20 12.81
C THR A 462 11.02 -9.25 11.34
N THR A 463 10.41 -8.40 10.51
CA THR A 463 10.76 -8.27 9.09
C THR A 463 11.66 -7.06 8.85
N ARG A 464 12.60 -7.22 7.90
CA ARG A 464 13.42 -6.14 7.33
C ARG A 464 13.12 -5.92 5.84
N GLU A 465 12.00 -6.45 5.34
CA GLU A 465 11.60 -6.37 3.93
C GLU A 465 10.86 -5.06 3.60
N ILE A 466 11.44 -3.96 4.07
CA ILE A 466 11.06 -2.59 3.72
C ILE A 466 12.33 -1.88 3.26
N GLY A 467 12.32 -1.38 2.03
CA GLY A 467 13.53 -0.82 1.44
C GLY A 467 13.30 -0.06 0.16
N ILE A 468 14.42 0.34 -0.43
CA ILE A 468 14.48 1.06 -1.69
C ILE A 468 15.41 0.27 -2.60
N PHE A 469 14.95 -0.10 -3.78
CA PHE A 469 15.81 -0.62 -4.83
C PHE A 469 16.06 0.47 -5.86
N CYS A 470 17.33 0.77 -6.11
CA CYS A 470 17.74 1.77 -7.10
C CYS A 470 18.12 1.08 -8.40
N LEU A 471 17.41 1.36 -9.49
CA LEU A 471 17.68 0.72 -10.79
C LEU A 471 19.01 1.19 -11.40
N ASP A 472 19.51 2.38 -11.06
CA ASP A 472 20.75 2.91 -11.63
C ASP A 472 22.00 2.09 -11.22
N ASN A 473 21.97 1.48 -10.04
CA ASN A 473 23.10 0.72 -9.49
C ASN A 473 22.72 -0.72 -9.08
N GLU A 474 21.46 -1.11 -9.27
CA GLU A 474 20.88 -2.40 -8.91
C GLU A 474 21.12 -2.79 -7.44
N ARG A 475 21.02 -1.81 -6.52
CA ARG A 475 21.21 -2.04 -5.08
C ARG A 475 19.93 -1.91 -4.28
N VAL A 476 19.78 -2.80 -3.32
CA VAL A 476 18.76 -2.72 -2.26
C VAL A 476 19.32 -1.96 -1.06
N GLU A 477 18.67 -0.88 -0.69
CA GLU A 477 18.91 -0.11 0.54
C GLU A 477 17.81 -0.37 1.57
N ARG A 478 18.20 -0.80 2.78
CA ARG A 478 17.29 -1.09 3.91
C ARG A 478 17.41 -0.01 4.97
N SER A 479 16.96 1.19 4.64
CA SER A 479 17.05 2.37 5.53
C SER A 479 15.89 2.48 6.52
N PHE A 480 14.91 1.59 6.42
CA PHE A 480 13.75 1.56 7.30
C PHE A 480 14.01 0.73 8.56
N PRO A 481 13.44 1.12 9.72
CA PRO A 481 13.47 0.27 10.91
C PRO A 481 12.82 -1.08 10.63
N SER A 482 13.28 -2.11 11.34
CA SER A 482 12.60 -3.40 11.37
C SER A 482 11.20 -3.24 11.96
N VAL A 483 10.29 -4.10 11.50
CA VAL A 483 8.89 -4.06 11.93
C VAL A 483 8.50 -5.43 12.47
N GLN A 484 7.86 -5.44 13.62
CA GLN A 484 7.25 -6.64 14.17
C GLN A 484 5.91 -6.89 13.46
N GLU A 485 5.82 -8.02 12.76
CA GLU A 485 4.61 -8.52 12.14
C GLU A 485 4.02 -9.64 12.98
N SER A 486 2.72 -9.85 12.84
CA SER A 486 2.01 -10.98 13.44
C SER A 486 1.10 -11.60 12.40
N MET A 487 0.70 -12.85 12.63
CA MET A 487 -0.15 -13.60 11.70
C MET A 487 -1.40 -12.80 11.26
N GLY A 488 -1.52 -12.60 9.94
CA GLY A 488 -2.62 -11.85 9.32
C GLY A 488 -2.52 -10.32 9.42
N SER A 489 -1.46 -9.77 10.03
CA SER A 489 -1.12 -8.36 9.86
C SER A 489 -0.46 -8.14 8.50
N ARG A 490 -0.65 -6.95 7.93
CA ARG A 490 -0.18 -6.61 6.58
C ARG A 490 0.38 -5.20 6.55
N MET A 491 1.46 -5.01 5.80
CA MET A 491 1.99 -3.71 5.42
C MET A 491 1.59 -3.36 3.99
N SER A 492 1.40 -2.08 3.72
CA SER A 492 1.18 -1.64 2.34
C SER A 492 1.42 -0.15 2.20
N TRP A 493 2.03 0.23 1.08
CA TRP A 493 2.08 1.61 0.64
C TRP A 493 0.70 2.07 0.18
N PHE A 494 0.34 3.30 0.50
CA PHE A 494 -0.87 3.91 -0.01
C PHE A 494 -0.73 5.41 -0.21
N THR A 495 -1.44 5.92 -1.22
CA THR A 495 -1.58 7.35 -1.47
C THR A 495 -2.93 7.82 -0.93
N PRO A 496 -2.96 8.63 0.14
CA PRO A 496 -4.21 9.12 0.67
C PRO A 496 -4.81 10.14 -0.33
N SER A 497 -6.02 9.87 -0.81
CA SER A 497 -6.71 10.73 -1.78
C SER A 497 -8.21 10.82 -1.49
N LEU A 498 -8.86 11.88 -2.01
CA LEU A 498 -10.28 12.17 -1.81
C LEU A 498 -11.17 11.43 -2.80
#